data_AF-A0AA94JPL9-F1
#
_entry.id   AF-A0AA94JPL9-F1
#
_cell.length_a   1.000
_cell.length_b   1.000
_cell.length_c   1.000
_cell.angle_alpha   90.00
_cell.angle_beta   90.00
_cell.angle_gamma   90.00
#
_symmetry.space_group_name_H-M   'P 1'
#
loop_
_entity.id
_entity.type
_entity.pdbx_description
1 polymer ?
#
loop_
_entity_poly.entity_id
_entity_poly.type
_entity_poly.pdbx_seq_one_letter_code
_entity_poly.pdbx_strand_id
1 'polypeptide(L)'
;MKKIKLIIGILFFFLIACKEENGKNSKKEDMKANGQIEELLNKQLKAGYGAERSETDFNNYTFQETDLTISNEIIKDYLTKNGFIQVENNVFAEKIKNVFNRTLDYNSDKTNVILNFSNPCNRNLIFNKNEGDELNDYCIYISKNQNFISELFSIPEILDYQKTYPESAKFESSLASESNGIKIYKWSEKQGLVNLREQNLKKILNRNKFLFNASEEAVDWLIDNDFIFLKKLLLTYGFDKNDKINKKF
;
A
#
# COMPACT_ATOMS: atom_id res chain seq x y z
N MET A 1 -34.18 54.07 46.46
CA MET A 1 -33.92 53.06 47.51
C MET A 1 -34.90 51.92 47.29
N LYS A 2 -34.59 50.63 47.16
CA LYS A 2 -33.39 49.78 47.14
C LYS A 2 -33.67 48.70 46.06
N LYS A 3 -32.66 48.33 45.28
CA LYS A 3 -32.73 47.25 44.29
C LYS A 3 -32.93 45.91 45.01
N ILE A 4 -33.96 45.16 44.65
CA ILE A 4 -34.11 43.75 45.03
C ILE A 4 -33.16 42.95 44.12
N LYS A 5 -32.09 42.40 44.70
CA LYS A 5 -31.24 41.42 44.02
C LYS A 5 -31.82 40.03 44.28
N LEU A 6 -32.41 39.44 43.25
CA LEU A 6 -32.78 38.03 43.21
C LEU A 6 -31.49 37.21 43.02
N ILE A 7 -31.12 36.41 44.02
CA ILE A 7 -30.01 35.45 43.92
C ILE A 7 -30.57 34.20 43.23
N ILE A 8 -30.25 34.05 41.95
CA ILE A 8 -30.47 32.79 41.21
C ILE A 8 -29.24 31.93 41.46
N GLY A 9 -29.38 30.89 42.28
CA GLY A 9 -28.36 29.87 42.48
C GLY A 9 -28.20 29.04 41.22
N ILE A 10 -27.08 29.21 40.52
CA ILE A 10 -26.69 28.35 39.40
C ILE A 10 -26.10 27.08 39.99
N LEU A 11 -26.87 26.00 39.93
CA LEU A 11 -26.42 24.64 40.24
C LEU A 11 -25.42 24.21 39.15
N PHE A 12 -24.13 24.23 39.46
CA PHE A 12 -23.09 23.64 38.62
C PHE A 12 -23.20 22.10 38.71
N PHE A 13 -23.95 21.49 37.79
CA PHE A 13 -23.82 20.07 37.52
C PHE A 13 -22.48 19.86 36.79
N PHE A 14 -21.44 19.50 37.55
CA PHE A 14 -20.26 18.84 37.01
C PHE A 14 -20.69 17.47 36.47
N LEU A 15 -20.98 17.39 35.18
CA LEU A 15 -20.98 16.13 34.46
C LEU A 15 -19.52 15.66 34.38
N ILE A 16 -19.13 14.83 35.34
CA ILE A 16 -17.97 13.95 35.21
C ILE A 16 -18.34 12.96 34.12
N ALA A 17 -18.00 13.29 32.87
CA ALA A 17 -17.98 12.32 31.80
C ALA A 17 -16.86 11.33 32.11
N CYS A 18 -17.23 10.11 32.49
CA CYS A 18 -16.31 8.97 32.53
C CYS A 18 -15.68 8.82 31.14
N LYS A 19 -14.37 9.05 31.07
CA LYS A 19 -13.56 8.70 29.90
C LYS A 19 -13.29 7.20 29.99
N GLU A 20 -14.03 6.40 29.21
CA GLU A 20 -13.70 4.99 29.05
C GLU A 20 -12.30 4.87 28.42
N GLU A 21 -11.38 4.21 29.13
CA GLU A 21 -10.06 3.87 28.63
C GLU A 21 -10.14 2.78 27.55
N ASN A 22 -10.38 3.16 26.30
CA ASN A 22 -10.23 2.27 25.13
C ASN A 22 -8.75 2.01 24.74
N GLY A 23 -7.79 2.26 25.64
CA GLY A 23 -6.34 2.25 25.33
C GLY A 23 -5.62 0.90 25.40
N LYS A 24 -6.29 -0.19 25.83
CA LYS A 24 -5.65 -1.51 25.98
C LYS A 24 -5.74 -2.40 24.74
N ASN A 25 -6.80 -2.29 23.93
CA ASN A 25 -6.95 -3.13 22.72
C ASN A 25 -6.11 -2.60 21.55
N SER A 26 -6.08 -1.29 21.29
CA SER A 26 -5.31 -0.74 20.16
C SER A 26 -3.81 -1.02 20.31
N LYS A 27 -3.24 -0.81 21.51
CA LYS A 27 -1.80 -1.06 21.76
C LYS A 27 -1.38 -2.51 21.52
N LYS A 28 -2.27 -3.49 21.77
CA LYS A 28 -1.96 -4.91 21.58
C LYS A 28 -2.05 -5.31 20.10
N GLU A 29 -2.98 -4.72 19.35
CA GLU A 29 -3.10 -4.91 17.90
C GLU A 29 -1.95 -4.23 17.15
N ASP A 30 -1.61 -2.99 17.52
CA ASP A 30 -0.47 -2.25 16.97
C ASP A 30 0.85 -3.02 17.20
N MET A 31 1.05 -3.57 18.39
CA MET A 31 2.25 -4.33 18.73
C MET A 31 2.34 -5.67 17.97
N LYS A 32 1.19 -6.32 17.73
CA LYS A 32 1.12 -7.56 16.93
C LYS A 32 1.40 -7.29 15.45
N ALA A 33 0.79 -6.26 14.88
CA ALA A 33 1.03 -5.85 13.50
C ALA A 33 2.51 -5.46 13.29
N ASN A 34 3.09 -4.73 14.25
CA ASN A 34 4.50 -4.33 14.21
C ASN A 34 5.45 -5.55 14.20
N GLY A 35 5.16 -6.58 15.01
CA GLY A 35 5.96 -7.81 15.03
C GLY A 35 5.89 -8.60 13.72
N GLN A 36 4.72 -8.65 13.07
CA GLN A 36 4.55 -9.31 11.77
C GLN A 36 5.30 -8.57 10.65
N ILE A 37 5.28 -7.23 10.67
CA ILE A 37 6.05 -6.41 9.73
C ILE A 37 7.55 -6.68 9.90
N GLU A 38 8.05 -6.69 11.14
CA GLU A 38 9.47 -6.94 11.45
C GLU A 38 9.93 -8.34 11.01
N GLU A 39 9.12 -9.37 11.27
CA GLU A 39 9.42 -10.74 10.84
C GLU A 39 9.54 -10.85 9.31
N LEU A 40 8.55 -10.31 8.59
CA LEU A 40 8.58 -10.30 7.13
C LEU A 40 9.75 -9.47 6.58
N LEU A 41 9.99 -8.29 7.18
CA LEU A 41 11.11 -7.44 6.83
C LEU A 41 12.42 -8.20 6.96
N ASN A 42 12.67 -8.86 8.09
CA ASN A 42 13.90 -9.62 8.30
C ASN A 42 14.06 -10.76 7.28
N LYS A 43 12.97 -11.42 6.87
CA LYS A 43 13.00 -12.42 5.78
C LYS A 43 13.43 -11.79 4.46
N GLN A 44 12.89 -10.61 4.10
CA GLN A 44 13.24 -9.88 2.90
C GLN A 44 14.68 -9.31 2.94
N LEU A 45 15.15 -8.84 4.11
CA LEU A 45 16.52 -8.37 4.32
C LEU A 45 17.53 -9.52 4.20
N LYS A 46 17.19 -10.71 4.71
CA LYS A 46 17.99 -11.92 4.52
C LYS A 46 18.14 -12.31 3.06
N ALA A 47 17.11 -12.05 2.26
CA ALA A 47 17.14 -12.32 0.83
C ALA A 47 17.90 -11.26 0.02
N GLY A 48 18.02 -10.04 0.54
CA GLY A 48 18.55 -8.90 -0.19
C GLY A 48 17.57 -8.38 -1.24
N TYR A 49 17.95 -7.31 -1.94
CA TYR A 49 17.18 -6.80 -3.09
C TYR A 49 17.49 -7.56 -4.39
N GLY A 50 18.54 -8.38 -4.37
CA GLY A 50 18.99 -9.20 -5.48
C GLY A 50 20.02 -10.20 -4.99
N ALA A 51 20.22 -11.26 -5.76
CA ALA A 51 21.24 -12.26 -5.49
C ALA A 51 21.80 -12.81 -6.80
N GLU A 52 23.05 -13.27 -6.75
CA GLU A 52 23.74 -13.89 -7.88
C GLU A 52 24.34 -15.23 -7.47
N ARG A 53 24.38 -16.17 -8.41
CA ARG A 53 25.13 -17.42 -8.29
C ARG A 53 25.86 -17.67 -9.59
N SER A 54 27.18 -17.84 -9.52
CA SER A 54 28.01 -18.03 -10.72
C SER A 54 27.80 -16.94 -11.78
N GLU A 55 27.75 -15.66 -11.34
CA GLU A 55 27.56 -14.48 -12.21
C GLU A 55 26.21 -14.39 -12.93
N THR A 56 25.24 -15.22 -12.56
CA THR A 56 23.86 -15.15 -13.08
C THR A 56 22.88 -14.76 -11.98
N ASP A 57 21.81 -14.06 -12.36
CA ASP A 57 20.71 -13.74 -11.46
C ASP A 57 20.18 -15.00 -10.77
N PHE A 58 20.03 -14.92 -9.46
CA PHE A 58 19.53 -15.99 -8.62
C PHE A 58 18.29 -15.53 -7.88
N ASN A 59 17.16 -16.19 -8.14
CA ASN A 59 15.93 -15.88 -7.43
C ASN A 59 16.00 -16.40 -5.98
N ASN A 60 16.34 -15.49 -5.07
CA ASN A 60 16.43 -15.74 -3.63
C ASN A 60 15.08 -15.60 -2.91
N TYR A 61 14.13 -14.86 -3.48
CA TYR A 61 12.91 -14.49 -2.77
C TYR A 61 11.65 -14.81 -3.57
N THR A 62 10.78 -15.62 -2.98
CA THR A 62 9.44 -15.87 -3.52
C THR A 62 8.40 -15.14 -2.67
N PHE A 63 7.69 -14.20 -3.29
CA PHE A 63 6.59 -13.49 -2.66
C PHE A 63 5.39 -14.40 -2.42
N GLN A 64 4.68 -14.10 -1.34
CA GLN A 64 3.48 -14.81 -0.91
C GLN A 64 2.36 -13.81 -0.62
N GLU A 65 1.16 -14.33 -0.37
CA GLU A 65 0.01 -13.51 0.02
C GLU A 65 0.26 -12.70 1.30
N THR A 66 1.09 -13.22 2.20
CA THR A 66 1.52 -12.53 3.42
C THR A 66 2.33 -11.26 3.11
N ASP A 67 3.18 -11.28 2.08
CA ASP A 67 3.89 -10.09 1.62
C ASP A 67 2.92 -9.00 1.15
N LEU A 68 1.95 -9.38 0.32
CA LEU A 68 0.92 -8.46 -0.16
C LEU A 68 0.08 -7.90 0.99
N THR A 69 -0.34 -8.76 1.92
CA THR A 69 -1.19 -8.36 3.04
C THR A 69 -0.47 -7.39 3.98
N ILE A 70 0.77 -7.70 4.36
CA ILE A 70 1.57 -6.86 5.27
C ILE A 70 1.98 -5.55 4.59
N SER A 71 2.39 -5.58 3.33
CA SER A 71 2.70 -4.35 2.58
C SER A 71 1.47 -3.45 2.44
N ASN A 72 0.29 -4.03 2.25
CA ASN A 72 -0.97 -3.28 2.21
C ASN A 72 -1.30 -2.58 3.55
N GLU A 73 -0.96 -3.14 4.71
CA GLU A 73 -1.12 -2.42 5.99
C GLU A 73 -0.23 -1.15 6.05
N ILE A 74 1.03 -1.24 5.61
CA ILE A 74 1.95 -0.09 5.53
C ILE A 74 1.41 0.97 4.55
N ILE A 75 0.91 0.52 3.40
CA ILE A 75 0.37 1.39 2.35
C ILE A 75 -0.91 2.09 2.82
N LYS A 76 -1.82 1.38 3.49
CA LYS A 76 -3.04 1.96 4.07
C LYS A 76 -2.72 3.14 4.98
N ASP A 77 -1.74 2.94 5.85
CA ASP A 77 -1.24 3.93 6.78
C ASP A 77 -0.70 5.16 6.06
N TYR A 78 0.13 4.94 5.04
CA TYR A 78 0.67 6.01 4.21
C TYR A 78 -0.43 6.78 3.47
N LEU A 79 -1.35 6.07 2.81
CA LEU A 79 -2.46 6.67 2.05
C LEU A 79 -3.29 7.58 2.96
N THR A 80 -3.70 7.08 4.12
CA THR A 80 -4.51 7.82 5.10
C THR A 80 -3.79 9.09 5.57
N LYS A 81 -2.50 8.98 5.91
CA LYS A 81 -1.67 10.13 6.34
C LYS A 81 -1.47 11.18 5.24
N ASN A 82 -1.62 10.79 3.96
CA ASN A 82 -1.40 11.66 2.81
C ASN A 82 -2.72 12.07 2.11
N GLY A 83 -3.84 12.02 2.84
CA GLY A 83 -5.11 12.60 2.42
C GLY A 83 -5.86 11.77 1.38
N PHE A 84 -5.58 10.48 1.25
CA PHE A 84 -6.51 9.55 0.60
C PHE A 84 -7.71 9.33 1.54
N ILE A 85 -8.92 9.45 0.99
CA ILE A 85 -10.16 9.22 1.72
C ILE A 85 -10.68 7.84 1.31
N GLN A 86 -10.62 6.89 2.23
CA GLN A 86 -11.19 5.56 2.01
C GLN A 86 -12.71 5.69 1.79
N VAL A 87 -13.24 5.06 0.75
CA VAL A 87 -14.67 5.04 0.47
C VAL A 87 -15.31 3.77 1.05
N GLU A 88 -16.62 3.81 1.28
CA GLU A 88 -17.41 2.66 1.75
C GLU A 88 -17.37 1.48 0.77
N ASN A 89 -17.55 0.25 1.27
CA ASN A 89 -17.41 -0.99 0.48
C ASN A 89 -18.30 -1.02 -0.78
N ASN A 90 -19.55 -0.56 -0.67
CA ASN A 90 -20.48 -0.52 -1.80
C ASN A 90 -20.00 0.46 -2.88
N VAL A 91 -19.54 1.64 -2.48
CA VAL A 91 -18.99 2.65 -3.39
C VAL A 91 -17.70 2.16 -4.02
N PHE A 92 -16.82 1.52 -3.24
CA PHE A 92 -15.58 0.95 -3.73
C PHE A 92 -15.85 -0.12 -4.80
N ALA A 93 -16.73 -1.08 -4.50
CA ALA A 93 -17.08 -2.15 -5.45
C ALA A 93 -17.75 -1.62 -6.71
N GLU A 94 -18.61 -0.61 -6.61
CA GLU A 94 -19.19 0.06 -7.78
C GLU A 94 -18.10 0.69 -8.65
N LYS A 95 -17.16 1.43 -8.05
CA LYS A 95 -16.03 2.03 -8.77
C LYS A 95 -15.14 0.97 -9.42
N ILE A 96 -14.80 -0.10 -8.70
CA ILE A 96 -14.01 -1.22 -9.25
C ILE A 96 -14.75 -1.89 -10.42
N LYS A 97 -16.06 -2.09 -10.32
CA LYS A 97 -16.87 -2.63 -11.41
C LYS A 97 -16.88 -1.69 -12.62
N ASN A 98 -17.07 -0.40 -12.41
CA ASN A 98 -17.15 0.58 -13.49
C ASN A 98 -15.80 0.82 -14.18
N VAL A 99 -14.70 0.75 -13.44
CA VAL A 99 -13.35 0.99 -13.99
C VAL A 99 -12.76 -0.27 -14.61
N PHE A 100 -12.89 -1.42 -13.96
CA PHE A 100 -12.16 -2.64 -14.31
C PHE A 100 -13.06 -3.78 -14.79
N ASN A 101 -14.38 -3.58 -14.88
CA ASN A 101 -15.36 -4.64 -15.14
C ASN A 101 -15.20 -5.84 -14.20
N ARG A 102 -14.82 -5.56 -12.94
CA ARG A 102 -14.53 -6.56 -11.91
C ARG A 102 -15.56 -6.48 -10.78
N THR A 103 -16.19 -7.60 -10.46
CA THR A 103 -17.07 -7.70 -9.28
C THR A 103 -16.27 -8.12 -8.05
N LEU A 104 -16.53 -7.47 -6.92
CA LEU A 104 -16.02 -7.86 -5.61
C LEU A 104 -17.09 -8.62 -4.84
N ASP A 105 -16.77 -9.82 -4.39
CA ASP A 105 -17.62 -10.61 -3.51
C ASP A 105 -17.12 -10.47 -2.08
N TYR A 106 -17.81 -9.68 -1.25
CA TYR A 106 -17.47 -9.48 0.16
C TYR A 106 -17.87 -10.64 1.07
N ASN A 107 -18.62 -11.64 0.58
CA ASN A 107 -18.91 -12.86 1.34
C ASN A 107 -17.75 -13.87 1.27
N SER A 108 -16.84 -13.73 0.31
CA SER A 108 -15.61 -14.53 0.23
C SER A 108 -14.58 -14.08 1.26
N ASP A 109 -13.90 -15.07 1.85
CA ASP A 109 -12.74 -14.98 2.73
C ASP A 109 -11.50 -14.35 2.08
N LYS A 110 -11.41 -14.33 0.74
CA LYS A 110 -10.31 -13.71 0.01
C LYS A 110 -10.27 -12.21 0.29
N THR A 111 -9.17 -11.75 0.88
CA THR A 111 -8.96 -10.33 1.21
C THR A 111 -8.40 -9.53 0.02
N ASN A 112 -7.76 -10.21 -0.92
CA ASN A 112 -7.15 -9.60 -2.11
C ASN A 112 -7.75 -10.15 -3.41
N VAL A 113 -7.89 -9.28 -4.41
CA VAL A 113 -8.34 -9.64 -5.76
C VAL A 113 -7.35 -9.11 -6.80
N ILE A 114 -6.92 -9.96 -7.73
CA ILE A 114 -6.02 -9.53 -8.82
C ILE A 114 -6.77 -8.86 -9.98
N LEU A 115 -6.11 -7.86 -10.56
CA LEU A 115 -6.37 -7.24 -11.85
C LEU A 115 -5.15 -7.48 -12.73
N ASN A 116 -5.27 -8.40 -13.69
CA ASN A 116 -4.20 -8.72 -14.62
C ASN A 116 -4.44 -7.97 -15.93
N PHE A 117 -3.50 -7.13 -16.34
CA PHE A 117 -3.65 -6.28 -17.53
C PHE A 117 -3.29 -6.99 -18.84
N SER A 118 -2.63 -8.15 -18.78
CA SER A 118 -2.36 -9.00 -19.95
C SER A 118 -3.53 -9.94 -20.24
N ASN A 119 -4.13 -10.50 -19.18
CA ASN A 119 -5.31 -11.35 -19.24
C ASN A 119 -6.36 -10.87 -18.22
N PRO A 120 -7.24 -9.93 -18.62
CA PRO A 120 -8.26 -9.34 -17.75
C PRO A 120 -9.27 -10.32 -17.17
N CYS A 121 -9.35 -11.54 -17.72
CA CYS A 121 -10.20 -12.62 -17.24
C CYS A 121 -9.52 -13.50 -16.18
N ASN A 122 -8.20 -13.38 -15.98
CA ASN A 122 -7.48 -14.14 -14.96
C ASN A 122 -7.95 -13.74 -13.56
N ARG A 123 -8.14 -14.74 -12.69
CA ARG A 123 -8.66 -14.60 -11.32
C ARG A 123 -7.70 -15.20 -10.28
N ASN A 124 -6.64 -15.87 -10.73
CA ASN A 124 -5.68 -16.53 -9.87
C ASN A 124 -4.72 -15.49 -9.32
N LEU A 125 -4.53 -15.48 -7.99
CA LEU A 125 -3.51 -14.66 -7.38
C LEU A 125 -2.14 -15.14 -7.87
N ILE A 126 -1.40 -14.24 -8.49
CA ILE A 126 -0.01 -14.41 -8.91
C ILE A 126 0.76 -13.40 -8.07
N PHE A 127 1.92 -13.77 -7.51
CA PHE A 127 2.70 -12.89 -6.64
C PHE A 127 4.00 -12.50 -7.31
N ASN A 128 3.87 -11.81 -8.44
CA ASN A 128 5.00 -11.25 -9.19
C ASN A 128 4.98 -9.72 -9.05
N LYS A 129 6.17 -9.12 -8.97
CA LYS A 129 6.31 -7.67 -9.03
C LYS A 129 6.07 -7.19 -10.46
N ASN A 130 5.57 -5.96 -10.57
CA ASN A 130 5.53 -5.24 -11.84
C ASN A 130 6.93 -4.70 -12.14
N GLU A 131 7.78 -5.56 -12.68
CA GLU A 131 9.09 -5.18 -13.21
C GLU A 131 8.91 -4.83 -14.69
N GLY A 132 9.70 -3.88 -15.20
CA GLY A 132 9.53 -3.29 -16.54
C GLY A 132 9.78 -4.25 -17.71
N ASP A 133 10.01 -5.52 -17.44
CA ASP A 133 10.31 -6.54 -18.44
C ASP A 133 9.04 -7.18 -18.98
N GLU A 134 9.01 -7.39 -20.30
CA GLU A 134 7.89 -7.98 -21.06
C GLU A 134 7.51 -9.41 -20.66
N LEU A 135 8.26 -10.01 -19.72
CA LEU A 135 8.11 -11.41 -19.31
C LEU A 135 7.02 -11.63 -18.25
N ASN A 136 6.64 -10.60 -17.49
CA ASN A 136 5.66 -10.73 -16.42
C ASN A 136 4.36 -9.96 -16.71
N ASP A 137 3.24 -10.58 -16.34
CA ASP A 137 1.95 -9.92 -16.41
C ASP A 137 1.92 -8.71 -15.48
N TYR A 138 1.60 -7.53 -16.05
CA TYR A 138 1.39 -6.34 -15.25
C TYR A 138 0.12 -6.50 -14.41
N CYS A 139 0.27 -6.63 -13.10
CA CYS A 139 -0.79 -6.96 -12.16
C CYS A 139 -0.98 -5.88 -11.09
N ILE A 140 -2.23 -5.53 -10.82
CA ILE A 140 -2.63 -4.70 -9.69
C ILE A 140 -3.47 -5.55 -8.75
N TYR A 141 -3.34 -5.33 -7.46
CA TYR A 141 -4.10 -6.02 -6.42
C TYR A 141 -5.10 -5.06 -5.79
N ILE A 142 -6.34 -5.50 -5.67
CA ILE A 142 -7.39 -4.81 -4.94
C ILE A 142 -7.39 -5.37 -3.51
N SER A 143 -7.15 -4.51 -2.53
CA SER A 143 -7.35 -4.84 -1.12
C SER A 143 -8.82 -4.64 -0.77
N LYS A 144 -9.60 -5.73 -0.70
CA LYS A 144 -11.05 -5.65 -0.46
C LYS A 144 -11.38 -5.04 0.90
N ASN A 145 -10.65 -5.42 1.95
CA ASN A 145 -10.97 -5.00 3.32
C ASN A 145 -10.50 -3.58 3.62
N GLN A 146 -9.65 -3.01 2.77
CA GLN A 146 -9.08 -1.68 2.97
C GLN A 146 -9.46 -0.70 1.85
N ASN A 147 -10.24 -1.14 0.84
CA ASN A 147 -10.79 -0.33 -0.24
C ASN A 147 -9.76 0.58 -0.97
N PHE A 148 -8.64 -0.02 -1.39
CA PHE A 148 -7.68 0.63 -2.28
C PHE A 148 -7.03 -0.40 -3.21
N ILE A 149 -6.31 0.08 -4.22
CA ILE A 149 -5.48 -0.75 -5.10
C ILE A 149 -3.99 -0.57 -4.82
N SER A 150 -3.22 -1.62 -5.03
CA SER A 150 -1.78 -1.64 -4.81
C SER A 150 -1.06 -2.54 -5.81
N GLU A 151 0.26 -2.55 -5.74
CA GLU A 151 1.13 -3.55 -6.36
C GLU A 151 1.81 -4.38 -5.27
N LEU A 152 2.63 -5.33 -5.69
CA LEU A 152 3.43 -6.13 -4.78
C LEU A 152 4.77 -5.45 -4.52
N PHE A 153 5.08 -5.18 -3.24
CA PHE A 153 6.30 -4.50 -2.83
C PHE A 153 7.05 -5.29 -1.76
N SER A 154 8.36 -5.21 -1.78
CA SER A 154 9.18 -5.45 -0.60
C SER A 154 9.00 -4.28 0.38
N ILE A 155 9.02 -4.54 1.68
CA ILE A 155 8.90 -3.51 2.73
C ILE A 155 9.90 -2.37 2.53
N PRO A 156 11.20 -2.61 2.24
CA PRO A 156 12.16 -1.52 2.01
C PRO A 156 11.77 -0.54 0.87
N GLU A 157 11.01 -1.01 -0.12
CA GLU A 157 10.55 -0.22 -1.28
C GLU A 157 9.39 0.72 -0.96
N ILE A 158 8.77 0.60 0.21
CA ILE A 158 7.62 1.41 0.64
C ILE A 158 7.77 1.95 2.07
N LEU A 159 8.80 1.52 2.80
CA LEU A 159 9.07 1.93 4.17
C LEU A 159 10.55 2.21 4.39
N ASP A 160 10.84 3.31 5.09
CA ASP A 160 12.17 3.60 5.61
C ASP A 160 12.47 2.73 6.84
N TYR A 161 12.78 1.46 6.57
CA TYR A 161 13.01 0.46 7.61
C TYR A 161 14.26 0.77 8.44
N GLN A 162 15.27 1.43 7.89
CA GLN A 162 16.47 1.79 8.65
C GLN A 162 16.14 2.75 9.80
N LYS A 163 15.17 3.65 9.57
CA LYS A 163 14.64 4.55 10.59
C LYS A 163 13.59 3.89 11.49
N THR A 164 12.70 3.08 10.89
CA THR A 164 11.50 2.57 11.58
C THR A 164 11.77 1.30 12.37
N TYR A 165 12.70 0.46 11.90
CA TYR A 165 13.11 -0.83 12.48
C TYR A 165 14.64 -0.88 12.60
N PRO A 166 15.24 -0.11 13.53
CA PRO A 166 16.70 -0.03 13.68
C PRO A 166 17.34 -1.39 14.03
N GLU A 167 16.63 -2.28 14.72
CA GLU A 167 17.13 -3.63 15.00
C GLU A 167 17.17 -4.51 13.74
N SER A 168 16.16 -4.42 12.85
CA SER A 168 16.22 -5.04 11.52
C SER A 168 17.38 -4.49 10.67
N ALA A 169 17.67 -3.20 10.77
CA ALA A 169 18.79 -2.58 10.06
C ALA A 169 20.16 -3.10 10.58
N LYS A 170 20.29 -3.25 11.91
CA LYS A 170 21.46 -3.90 12.51
C LYS A 170 21.56 -5.38 12.12
N PHE A 171 20.43 -6.09 12.10
CA PHE A 171 20.36 -7.46 11.64
C PHE A 171 20.90 -7.61 10.21
N GLU A 172 20.42 -6.81 9.26
CA GLU A 172 20.93 -6.82 7.88
C GLU A 172 22.43 -6.53 7.80
N SER A 173 22.92 -5.57 8.60
CA SER A 173 24.33 -5.23 8.66
C SER A 173 25.20 -6.42 9.10
N SER A 174 24.67 -7.30 9.96
CA SER A 174 25.35 -8.52 10.43
C SER A 174 25.29 -9.71 9.46
N LEU A 175 24.46 -9.66 8.42
CA LEU A 175 24.38 -10.72 7.42
C LEU A 175 25.64 -10.77 6.56
N ALA A 176 26.07 -11.97 6.20
CA ALA A 176 27.12 -12.16 5.20
C ALA A 176 26.59 -11.79 3.80
N SER A 177 27.40 -11.08 3.01
CA SER A 177 27.09 -10.75 1.61
C SER A 177 27.36 -11.91 0.65
N GLU A 178 27.93 -13.02 1.13
CA GLU A 178 28.12 -14.24 0.34
C GLU A 178 27.97 -15.47 1.25
N SER A 179 27.26 -16.50 0.76
CA SER A 179 27.14 -17.79 1.44
C SER A 179 26.84 -18.90 0.42
N ASN A 180 27.54 -20.04 0.52
CA ASN A 180 27.38 -21.18 -0.38
C ASN A 180 27.48 -20.83 -1.89
N GLY A 181 28.35 -19.87 -2.24
CA GLY A 181 28.53 -19.37 -3.60
C GLY A 181 27.37 -18.51 -4.12
N ILE A 182 26.48 -18.05 -3.24
CA ILE A 182 25.42 -17.10 -3.54
C ILE A 182 25.83 -15.76 -2.96
N LYS A 183 25.98 -14.76 -3.83
CA LYS A 183 26.23 -13.36 -3.46
C LYS A 183 24.90 -12.66 -3.25
N ILE A 184 24.75 -11.96 -2.12
CA ILE A 184 23.55 -11.23 -1.72
C ILE A 184 23.79 -9.74 -1.75
N TYR A 185 22.90 -9.01 -2.43
CA TYR A 185 22.93 -7.55 -2.46
C TYR A 185 21.97 -6.98 -1.42
N LYS A 186 22.50 -6.28 -0.42
CA LYS A 186 21.73 -5.79 0.72
C LYS A 186 20.87 -4.59 0.35
N TRP A 187 19.66 -4.50 0.91
CA TRP A 187 18.76 -3.36 0.70
C TRP A 187 19.39 -2.03 1.14
N SER A 188 20.16 -2.03 2.23
CA SER A 188 20.88 -0.85 2.71
C SER A 188 21.94 -0.34 1.74
N GLU A 189 22.41 -1.17 0.81
CA GLU A 189 23.40 -0.84 -0.21
C GLU A 189 22.75 -0.48 -1.56
N LYS A 190 21.43 -0.63 -1.69
CA LYS A 190 20.71 -0.36 -2.93
C LYS A 190 20.74 1.13 -3.26
N GLN A 191 21.49 1.48 -4.29
CA GLN A 191 21.53 2.83 -4.83
C GLN A 191 20.13 3.28 -5.26
N GLY A 192 19.76 4.51 -4.91
CA GLY A 192 18.46 5.09 -5.28
C GLY A 192 17.25 4.54 -4.51
N LEU A 193 17.42 3.72 -3.46
CA LEU A 193 16.30 3.15 -2.69
C LEU A 193 15.34 4.22 -2.14
N VAL A 194 15.87 5.35 -1.67
CA VAL A 194 15.05 6.48 -1.18
C VAL A 194 14.14 7.03 -2.28
N ASN A 195 14.69 7.26 -3.47
CA ASN A 195 13.95 7.79 -4.62
C ASN A 195 12.93 6.76 -5.13
N LEU A 196 13.32 5.48 -5.21
CA LEU A 196 12.42 4.38 -5.57
C LEU A 196 11.22 4.33 -4.61
N ARG A 197 11.47 4.43 -3.31
CA ARG A 197 10.43 4.44 -2.29
C ARG A 197 9.47 5.61 -2.46
N GLU A 198 10.01 6.81 -2.65
CA GLU A 198 9.20 8.00 -2.88
C GLU A 198 8.33 7.87 -4.13
N GLN A 199 8.91 7.37 -5.23
CA GLN A 199 8.20 7.13 -6.48
C GLN A 199 7.08 6.11 -6.32
N ASN A 200 7.36 4.96 -5.69
CA ASN A 200 6.36 3.92 -5.43
C ASN A 200 5.19 4.46 -4.61
N LEU A 201 5.48 5.15 -3.51
CA LEU A 201 4.46 5.71 -2.64
C LEU A 201 3.61 6.78 -3.34
N LYS A 202 4.23 7.69 -4.10
CA LYS A 202 3.51 8.69 -4.92
C LYS A 202 2.65 8.04 -6.00
N LYS A 203 3.14 6.99 -6.65
CA LYS A 203 2.41 6.23 -7.67
C LYS A 203 1.13 5.63 -7.07
N ILE A 204 1.26 4.91 -5.95
CA ILE A 204 0.13 4.28 -5.26
C ILE A 204 -0.89 5.34 -4.81
N LEU A 205 -0.42 6.45 -4.21
CA LEU A 205 -1.28 7.53 -3.74
C LEU A 205 -2.09 8.16 -4.87
N ASN A 206 -1.43 8.56 -5.95
CA ASN A 206 -2.09 9.27 -7.05
C ASN A 206 -3.06 8.35 -7.79
N ARG A 207 -2.71 7.08 -8.02
CA ARG A 207 -3.66 6.10 -8.60
C ARG A 207 -4.93 5.98 -7.77
N ASN A 208 -4.79 5.83 -6.45
CA ASN A 208 -5.95 5.69 -5.57
C ASN A 208 -6.79 6.97 -5.48
N LYS A 209 -6.15 8.14 -5.38
CA LYS A 209 -6.86 9.43 -5.39
C LYS A 209 -7.59 9.68 -6.70
N PHE A 210 -6.97 9.38 -7.83
CA PHE A 210 -7.58 9.45 -9.14
C PHE A 210 -8.82 8.56 -9.23
N LEU A 211 -8.68 7.26 -8.93
CA LEU A 211 -9.77 6.29 -9.09
C LEU A 211 -10.93 6.50 -8.10
N PHE A 212 -10.61 6.83 -6.84
CA PHE A 212 -11.59 6.75 -5.76
C PHE A 212 -11.96 8.10 -5.15
N ASN A 213 -11.17 9.15 -5.33
CA ASN A 213 -11.45 10.48 -4.77
C ASN A 213 -11.65 11.58 -5.82
N ALA A 214 -11.66 11.25 -7.11
CA ALA A 214 -11.87 12.22 -8.21
C ALA A 214 -10.89 13.41 -8.15
N SER A 215 -9.64 13.15 -7.78
CA SER A 215 -8.61 14.19 -7.64
C SER A 215 -8.04 14.58 -9.00
N GLU A 216 -8.28 15.82 -9.41
CA GLU A 216 -7.69 16.41 -10.63
C GLU A 216 -6.16 16.54 -10.54
N GLU A 217 -5.63 16.90 -9.37
CA GLU A 217 -4.19 16.95 -9.13
C GLU A 217 -3.52 15.59 -9.36
N ALA A 218 -4.19 14.51 -8.94
CA ALA A 218 -3.70 13.16 -9.19
C ALA A 218 -3.73 12.80 -10.68
N VAL A 219 -4.74 13.27 -11.43
CA VAL A 219 -4.78 13.09 -12.90
C VAL A 219 -3.58 13.76 -13.54
N ASP A 220 -3.32 15.02 -13.21
CA ASP A 220 -2.21 15.79 -13.79
C ASP A 220 -0.86 15.12 -13.44
N TRP A 221 -0.68 14.68 -12.18
CA TRP A 221 0.52 13.95 -11.77
C TRP A 221 0.70 12.63 -12.53
N LEU A 222 -0.36 11.83 -12.69
CA LEU A 222 -0.29 10.54 -13.40
C LEU A 222 0.01 10.72 -14.89
N ILE A 223 -0.50 11.77 -15.53
CA ILE A 223 -0.18 12.07 -16.93
C ILE A 223 1.33 12.28 -17.11
N ASP A 224 1.97 12.97 -16.16
CA ASP A 224 3.39 13.31 -16.28
C ASP A 224 4.32 12.20 -15.78
N ASN A 225 3.88 11.36 -14.83
CA ASN A 225 4.76 10.45 -14.09
C ASN A 225 4.40 8.96 -14.23
N ASP A 226 3.19 8.62 -14.63
CA ASP A 226 2.70 7.23 -14.68
C ASP A 226 1.70 7.01 -15.84
N PHE A 227 2.03 7.59 -16.99
CA PHE A 227 1.19 7.52 -18.18
C PHE A 227 0.93 6.09 -18.65
N ILE A 228 1.87 5.17 -18.38
CA ILE A 228 1.74 3.75 -18.72
C ILE A 228 0.53 3.13 -18.01
N PHE A 229 0.29 3.47 -16.74
CA PHE A 229 -0.91 3.00 -16.02
C PHE A 229 -2.19 3.51 -16.68
N LEU A 230 -2.25 4.80 -17.02
CA LEU A 230 -3.42 5.40 -17.68
C LEU A 230 -3.68 4.78 -19.05
N LYS A 231 -2.62 4.56 -19.84
CA LYS A 231 -2.68 3.88 -21.13
C LYS A 231 -3.23 2.46 -21.00
N LYS A 232 -2.72 1.69 -20.04
CA LYS A 232 -3.19 0.34 -19.77
C LYS A 232 -4.66 0.35 -19.31
N LEU A 233 -5.07 1.33 -18.51
CA LEU A 233 -6.47 1.45 -18.08
C LEU A 233 -7.43 1.67 -19.26
N LEU A 234 -7.07 2.57 -20.19
CA LEU A 234 -7.85 2.82 -21.40
C LEU A 234 -7.85 1.60 -22.34
N LEU A 235 -6.67 1.09 -22.70
CA LEU A 235 -6.54 0.05 -23.72
C LEU A 235 -7.04 -1.32 -23.25
N THR A 236 -6.87 -1.65 -21.96
CA THR A 236 -7.24 -2.97 -21.43
C THR A 236 -8.67 -2.99 -20.89
N TYR A 237 -9.10 -1.93 -20.21
CA TYR A 237 -10.40 -1.89 -19.52
C TYR A 237 -11.40 -0.92 -20.14
N GLY A 238 -11.02 -0.18 -21.19
CA GLY A 238 -11.92 0.73 -21.89
C GLY A 238 -12.29 1.98 -21.08
N PHE A 239 -11.46 2.37 -20.11
CA PHE A 239 -11.75 3.53 -19.26
C PHE A 239 -11.53 4.84 -20.04
N ASP A 240 -12.61 5.39 -20.60
CA ASP A 240 -12.64 6.60 -21.43
C ASP A 240 -13.28 7.81 -20.71
N LYS A 241 -13.42 7.75 -19.38
CA LYS A 241 -14.21 8.71 -18.61
C LYS A 241 -13.46 9.99 -18.20
N ASN A 242 -12.26 10.22 -18.72
CA ASN A 242 -11.47 11.42 -18.41
C ASN A 242 -10.92 12.06 -19.68
N ASP A 243 -11.43 13.24 -20.02
CA ASP A 243 -11.07 13.96 -21.25
C ASP A 243 -9.60 14.35 -21.33
N LYS A 244 -8.95 14.68 -20.19
CA LYS A 244 -7.52 15.02 -20.17
C LYS A 244 -6.67 13.82 -20.56
N ILE A 245 -7.02 12.64 -20.06
CA ILE A 245 -6.35 11.38 -20.37
C ILE A 245 -6.60 11.02 -21.84
N ASN A 246 -7.85 11.10 -22.30
CA ASN A 246 -8.22 10.76 -23.68
C ASN A 246 -7.49 11.59 -24.73
N LYS A 247 -7.22 12.88 -24.46
CA LYS A 247 -6.47 13.78 -25.37
C LYS A 247 -4.99 13.43 -25.54
N LYS A 248 -4.46 12.47 -24.76
CA LYS A 248 -3.07 12.02 -24.85
C LYS A 248 -2.91 10.77 -25.73
N PHE A 249 -4.00 10.19 -26.21
CA PHE A 249 -4.05 9.04 -27.11
C PHE A 249 -4.55 9.46 -28.49
#